data_AF-A0AA37H155-F1
#
_entry.id   AF-A0AA37H155-F1
#
_cell.length_a   1.000
_cell.length_b   1.000
_cell.length_c   1.000
_cell.angle_alpha   90.00
_cell.angle_beta   90.00
_cell.angle_gamma   90.00
#
_symmetry.space_group_name_H-M   'P 1'
#
loop_
_entity.id
_entity.type
_entity.pdbx_description
1 polymer ?
#
loop_
_entity_poly.entity_id
_entity_poly.type
_entity_poly.pdbx_seq_one_letter_code
_entity_poly.pdbx_strand_id
1 'polypeptide(L)'
;MLRFLGLSSATNDAKPEPSRSLPASWYRSPELHQLERRAIISRKWILVTHSLRFKQAGDFISFVYADFPFFLIQDRDGNVNGFHNVCRHRAYPVVEKRSGKASILSCKYHGWSYGYKGNLAKAPRFDSVKGFDKSQNGLLPIHVRVDQAGFIWVNLQAGDPEVKWEDEFGGVYQKPRMQNFDFAGGYTYDHTWEMELEANWKAVIENYNECYHCPTSHPLIAGVSDLTKYRVQPSGGCLEHEIINKKAQDEEDEFRRSITFFYPSTSVTVT
;
A
#
# COMPACT_ATOMS: atom_id res chain seq x y z
N MET A 1 -0.47 -54.80 -47.97
CA MET A 1 0.08 -55.17 -46.65
C MET A 1 1.15 -54.16 -46.29
N LEU A 2 0.99 -53.50 -45.13
CA LEU A 2 1.94 -52.73 -44.33
C LEU A 2 2.67 -51.50 -44.90
N ARG A 3 2.14 -50.32 -44.51
CA ARG A 3 2.90 -49.09 -44.30
C ARG A 3 3.82 -49.29 -43.08
N PHE A 4 5.13 -49.26 -43.28
CA PHE A 4 6.14 -49.37 -42.22
C PHE A 4 7.08 -48.15 -42.25
N LEU A 5 6.52 -46.97 -42.01
CA LEU A 5 7.29 -45.77 -41.63
C LEU A 5 6.48 -45.04 -40.56
N GLY A 6 6.69 -45.46 -39.32
CA GLY A 6 6.22 -44.73 -38.14
C GLY A 6 7.04 -43.45 -37.99
N LEU A 7 6.67 -42.41 -38.73
CA LEU A 7 6.96 -41.05 -38.33
C LEU A 7 6.04 -40.77 -37.14
N SER A 8 6.54 -41.01 -35.93
CA SER A 8 6.01 -40.32 -34.76
C SER A 8 6.10 -38.84 -35.08
N SER A 9 4.97 -38.16 -35.23
CA SER A 9 4.98 -36.71 -35.13
C SER A 9 5.39 -36.43 -33.69
N ALA A 10 6.67 -36.17 -33.47
CA ALA A 10 7.09 -35.55 -32.24
C ALA A 10 6.31 -34.24 -32.20
N THR A 11 5.22 -34.21 -31.41
CA THR A 11 4.65 -32.95 -30.96
C THR A 11 5.83 -32.27 -30.29
N ASN A 12 6.27 -31.17 -30.90
CA ASN A 12 7.36 -30.38 -30.40
C ASN A 12 6.80 -29.62 -29.19
N ASP A 13 6.51 -30.36 -28.11
CA ASP A 13 6.14 -29.84 -26.80
C ASP A 13 7.43 -29.32 -26.14
N ALA A 14 8.09 -28.38 -26.82
CA ALA A 14 9.17 -27.62 -26.24
C ALA A 14 8.59 -26.92 -25.00
N LYS A 15 9.11 -27.26 -23.82
CA LYS A 15 8.74 -26.55 -22.59
C LYS A 15 8.92 -25.05 -22.84
N PRO A 16 7.96 -24.21 -22.45
CA PRO A 16 8.11 -22.77 -22.61
C PRO A 16 9.40 -22.33 -21.92
N GLU A 17 10.15 -21.43 -22.58
CA GLU A 17 11.33 -20.82 -21.98
C GLU A 17 10.96 -20.23 -20.61
N PRO A 18 11.76 -20.50 -19.56
CA PRO A 18 11.44 -20.01 -18.24
C PRO A 18 11.46 -18.48 -18.22
N SER A 19 10.50 -17.88 -17.53
CA SER A 19 10.56 -16.45 -17.23
C SER A 19 11.80 -16.17 -16.38
N ARG A 20 12.53 -15.12 -16.75
CA ARG A 20 13.69 -14.65 -15.99
C ARG A 20 13.29 -13.50 -15.08
N SER A 21 14.00 -13.35 -13.97
CA SER A 21 13.88 -12.17 -13.10
C SER A 21 14.36 -10.91 -13.83
N LEU A 22 14.13 -9.75 -13.20
CA LEU A 22 14.60 -8.49 -13.74
C LEU A 22 16.14 -8.47 -13.85
N PRO A 23 16.71 -7.69 -14.76
CA PRO A 23 18.16 -7.52 -14.83
C PRO A 23 18.73 -7.05 -13.49
N ALA A 24 19.89 -7.59 -13.09
CA ALA A 24 20.52 -7.24 -11.81
C ALA A 24 20.73 -5.74 -11.61
N SER A 25 20.98 -4.99 -12.69
CA SER A 25 21.12 -3.53 -12.69
C SER A 25 19.86 -2.81 -12.22
N TRP A 26 18.67 -3.39 -12.41
CA TRP A 26 17.41 -2.77 -12.03
C TRP A 26 17.18 -2.72 -10.52
N TYR A 27 17.89 -3.56 -9.77
CA TYR A 27 17.86 -3.52 -8.30
C TYR A 27 18.88 -2.55 -7.71
N ARG A 28 19.83 -2.06 -8.52
CA ARG A 28 21.01 -1.32 -8.03
C ARG A 28 21.18 0.08 -8.63
N SER A 29 20.51 0.40 -9.75
CA SER A 29 20.63 1.70 -10.41
C SER A 29 19.87 2.80 -9.64
N PRO A 30 20.56 3.87 -9.20
CA PRO A 30 19.92 5.05 -8.60
C PRO A 30 18.98 5.76 -9.59
N GLU A 31 19.33 5.82 -10.87
CA GLU A 31 18.53 6.47 -11.91
C GLU A 31 17.21 5.74 -12.12
N LEU A 32 17.25 4.40 -12.15
CA LEU A 32 16.04 3.60 -12.24
C LEU A 32 15.19 3.75 -10.99
N HIS A 33 15.79 3.76 -9.80
CA HIS A 33 15.04 4.03 -8.57
C HIS A 33 14.31 5.39 -8.64
N GLN A 34 14.98 6.44 -9.11
CA GLN A 34 14.36 7.75 -9.32
C GLN A 34 13.22 7.72 -10.34
N LEU A 35 13.35 6.93 -11.41
CA LEU A 35 12.27 6.71 -12.38
C LEU A 35 11.08 5.99 -11.74
N GLU A 36 11.32 4.86 -11.05
CA GLU A 36 10.29 4.07 -10.36
C GLU A 36 9.51 4.92 -9.35
N ARG A 37 10.20 5.77 -8.59
CA ARG A 37 9.59 6.72 -7.66
C ARG A 37 8.53 7.61 -8.32
N ARG A 38 8.82 8.15 -9.52
CA ARG A 38 7.91 9.07 -10.24
C ARG A 38 6.90 8.37 -11.14
N ALA A 39 7.24 7.18 -11.64
CA ALA A 39 6.41 6.45 -12.60
C ALA A 39 5.44 5.49 -11.91
N ILE A 40 5.81 4.94 -10.76
CA ILE A 40 5.02 3.95 -10.03
C ILE A 40 4.48 4.58 -8.74
N ILE A 41 5.38 4.94 -7.82
CA ILE A 41 5.00 5.29 -6.46
C ILE A 41 4.13 6.55 -6.42
N SER A 42 4.45 7.57 -7.20
CA SER A 42 3.65 8.79 -7.21
C SER A 42 2.36 8.70 -8.04
N ARG A 43 2.08 7.58 -8.72
CA ARG A 43 0.97 7.46 -9.68
C ARG A 43 -0.01 6.34 -9.35
N LYS A 44 0.42 5.33 -8.59
CA LYS A 44 -0.40 4.20 -8.18
C LYS A 44 -1.07 4.46 -6.84
N TRP A 45 -2.20 3.78 -6.61
CA TRP A 45 -2.79 3.73 -5.29
C TRP A 45 -1.99 2.81 -4.38
N ILE A 46 -1.71 3.27 -3.17
CA ILE A 46 -0.89 2.56 -2.18
C ILE A 46 -1.70 2.40 -0.91
N LEU A 47 -1.91 1.16 -0.47
CA LEU A 47 -2.47 0.88 0.86
C LEU A 47 -1.39 1.22 1.90
N VAL A 48 -1.66 2.21 2.76
CA VAL A 48 -0.66 2.73 3.71
C VAL A 48 -1.01 2.53 5.17
N THR A 49 -2.30 2.39 5.51
CA THR A 49 -2.73 2.23 6.90
C THR A 49 -4.19 1.75 6.98
N HIS A 50 -4.73 1.66 8.20
CA HIS A 50 -6.12 1.33 8.47
C HIS A 50 -6.83 2.44 9.28
N SER A 51 -8.14 2.59 9.09
CA SER A 51 -9.01 3.57 9.75
C SER A 51 -9.03 3.42 11.27
N LEU A 52 -8.81 2.20 11.77
CA LEU A 52 -8.70 1.90 13.20
C LEU A 52 -7.63 2.72 13.94
N ARG A 53 -6.67 3.32 13.23
CA ARG A 53 -5.65 4.21 13.82
C ARG A 53 -6.11 5.66 14.00
N PHE A 54 -7.32 6.01 13.55
CA PHE A 54 -7.94 7.32 13.69
C PHE A 54 -9.18 7.20 14.57
N LYS A 55 -9.10 7.68 15.81
CA LYS A 55 -10.19 7.55 16.79
C LYS A 55 -10.96 8.85 16.98
N GLN A 56 -10.33 9.99 16.70
CA GLN A 56 -10.90 11.31 16.92
C GLN A 56 -10.27 12.36 15.99
N ALA A 57 -11.00 13.46 15.82
CA ALA A 57 -10.53 14.61 15.06
C ALA A 57 -9.15 15.10 15.54
N GLY A 58 -8.27 15.35 14.57
CA GLY A 58 -6.89 15.77 14.80
C GLY A 58 -5.91 14.61 14.96
N ASP A 59 -6.37 13.36 15.09
CA ASP A 59 -5.48 12.20 14.99
C ASP A 59 -4.82 12.21 13.60
N PHE A 60 -3.50 12.08 13.56
CA PHE A 60 -2.71 12.11 12.35
C PHE A 60 -1.63 11.04 12.35
N ILE A 61 -1.20 10.66 11.15
CA ILE A 61 -0.10 9.74 10.89
C ILE A 61 0.73 10.33 9.74
N SER A 62 2.04 10.41 9.90
CA SER A 62 2.97 10.89 8.87
C SER A 62 3.79 9.75 8.29
N PHE A 63 4.05 9.86 6.99
CA PHE A 63 4.72 8.86 6.17
C PHE A 63 5.83 9.53 5.38
N VAL A 64 6.89 8.76 5.12
CA VAL A 64 7.86 9.07 4.08
C VAL A 64 7.87 7.86 3.17
N TYR A 65 7.26 8.00 1.99
CA TYR A 65 7.11 6.88 1.07
C TYR A 65 7.93 7.16 -0.18
N ALA A 66 9.02 6.42 -0.38
CA ALA A 66 10.00 6.67 -1.44
C ALA A 66 10.37 8.18 -1.55
N ASP A 67 10.83 8.74 -0.42
CA ASP A 67 11.14 10.15 -0.16
C ASP A 67 10.03 11.17 -0.46
N PHE A 68 8.77 10.75 -0.57
CA PHE A 68 7.63 11.67 -0.56
C PHE A 68 7.10 11.79 0.86
N PRO A 69 7.33 12.94 1.56
CA PRO A 69 6.79 13.15 2.89
C PRO A 69 5.33 13.61 2.79
N PHE A 70 4.43 12.90 3.45
CA PHE A 70 3.01 13.26 3.56
C PHE A 70 2.44 12.86 4.91
N PHE A 71 1.24 13.33 5.22
CA PHE A 71 0.52 12.90 6.41
C PHE A 71 -0.97 12.80 6.13
N LEU A 72 -1.62 11.94 6.90
CA LEU A 72 -3.06 11.76 6.95
C LEU A 72 -3.57 12.33 8.26
N ILE A 73 -4.75 12.95 8.26
CA ILE A 73 -5.39 13.52 9.45
C ILE A 73 -6.91 13.34 9.40
N GLN A 74 -7.51 12.95 10.52
CA GLN A 74 -8.97 12.93 10.65
C GLN A 74 -9.50 14.35 10.93
N ASP A 75 -10.44 14.81 10.12
CA ASP A 75 -11.10 16.09 10.34
C ASP A 75 -12.21 16.01 11.40
N ARG A 76 -12.88 17.14 11.66
CA ARG A 76 -13.96 17.23 12.65
C ARG A 76 -15.26 16.56 12.22
N ASP A 77 -15.39 16.26 10.93
CA ASP A 77 -16.55 15.57 10.35
C ASP A 77 -16.29 14.04 10.26
N GLY A 78 -15.12 13.57 10.71
CA GLY A 78 -14.72 12.17 10.73
C GLY A 78 -13.98 11.71 9.47
N ASN A 79 -13.80 12.57 8.47
CA ASN A 79 -13.14 12.21 7.21
C ASN A 79 -11.61 12.21 7.37
N VAL A 80 -10.93 11.25 6.73
CA VAL A 80 -9.47 11.24 6.65
C VAL A 80 -9.03 12.04 5.42
N ASN A 81 -8.29 13.11 5.66
CA ASN A 81 -7.70 13.95 4.63
C ASN A 81 -6.18 13.71 4.56
N GLY A 82 -5.56 13.95 3.40
CA GLY A 82 -4.13 13.74 3.20
C GLY A 82 -3.47 14.95 2.56
N PHE A 83 -2.25 15.27 3.00
CA PHE A 83 -1.47 16.36 2.46
C PHE A 83 0.02 16.02 2.41
N HIS A 84 0.74 16.57 1.43
CA HIS A 84 2.20 16.62 1.51
C HIS A 84 2.61 17.35 2.79
N ASN A 85 3.62 16.81 3.49
CA ASN A 85 4.08 17.35 4.78
C ASN A 85 5.06 18.52 4.55
N VAL A 86 4.59 19.53 3.82
CA VAL A 86 5.39 20.66 3.33
C VAL A 86 4.58 21.94 3.53
N CYS A 87 5.03 22.80 4.44
CA CYS A 87 4.41 24.11 4.64
C CYS A 87 4.55 24.96 3.37
N ARG A 88 3.45 25.59 2.94
CA ARG A 88 3.38 26.41 1.73
C ARG A 88 4.18 27.70 1.78
N HIS A 89 4.69 28.10 2.96
CA HIS A 89 5.53 29.28 3.09
C HIS A 89 6.98 29.02 2.63
N ARG A 90 7.70 28.15 3.36
CA ARG A 90 9.13 27.83 3.09
C ARG A 90 9.46 26.36 3.36
N ALA A 91 8.55 25.47 2.98
CA ALA A 91 8.73 24.02 2.94
C ALA A 91 9.10 23.31 4.26
N TYR A 92 8.94 23.96 5.41
CA TYR A 92 9.13 23.30 6.72
C TYR A 92 8.03 22.24 6.95
N PRO A 93 8.34 21.09 7.60
CA PRO A 93 7.34 20.08 7.93
C PRO A 93 6.17 20.64 8.75
N VAL A 94 4.94 20.29 8.38
CA VAL A 94 3.73 20.72 9.11
C VAL A 94 3.56 19.89 10.38
N VAL A 95 3.86 18.59 10.30
CA VAL A 95 3.90 17.66 11.43
C VAL A 95 5.28 17.02 11.52
N GLU A 96 5.85 16.95 12.72
CA GLU A 96 7.20 16.40 12.94
C GLU A 96 7.17 14.98 13.54
N LYS A 97 6.09 14.64 14.25
CA LYS A 97 5.92 13.29 14.82
C LYS A 97 5.43 12.32 13.75
N ARG A 98 5.75 11.04 13.93
CA ARG A 98 5.22 9.92 13.11
C ARG A 98 3.71 9.74 13.25
N SER A 99 3.17 10.01 14.43
CA SER A 99 1.74 10.00 14.69
C SER A 99 1.42 10.80 15.94
N GLY A 100 0.13 11.09 16.14
CA GLY A 100 -0.36 11.69 17.36
C GLY A 100 -1.65 12.45 17.12
N LYS A 101 -1.99 13.34 18.03
CA LYS A 101 -3.13 14.26 17.92
C LYS A 101 -2.64 15.68 17.75
N ALA A 102 -3.04 16.34 16.69
CA ALA A 102 -2.90 17.78 16.52
C ALA A 102 -4.17 18.47 17.02
N SER A 103 -4.04 19.56 17.78
CA SER A 103 -5.13 20.52 18.03
C SER A 103 -5.16 21.63 16.97
N ILE A 104 -3.99 21.92 16.39
CA ILE A 104 -3.76 22.88 15.32
C ILE A 104 -2.60 22.35 14.47
N LEU A 105 -2.75 22.35 13.15
CA LEU A 105 -1.64 22.12 12.22
C LEU A 105 -0.85 23.43 12.07
N SER A 106 0.18 23.64 12.91
CA SER A 106 0.97 24.88 12.92
C SER A 106 2.42 24.61 12.56
N CYS A 107 2.89 25.25 11.49
CA CYS A 107 4.28 25.22 11.05
C CYS A 107 5.17 25.90 12.09
N LYS A 108 6.15 25.16 12.62
CA LYS A 108 7.08 25.65 13.65
C LYS A 108 8.07 26.69 13.16
N TYR A 109 8.20 26.87 11.84
CA TYR A 109 9.16 27.84 11.31
C TYR A 109 8.67 29.29 11.44
N HIS A 110 7.46 29.59 10.97
CA HIS A 110 6.93 30.97 10.91
C HIS A 110 5.47 31.10 11.41
N GLY A 111 4.90 30.04 11.97
CA GLY A 111 3.57 30.08 12.57
C GLY A 111 2.40 30.13 11.58
N TRP A 112 2.61 29.77 10.32
CA TRP A 112 1.49 29.49 9.40
C TRP A 112 0.72 28.28 9.93
N SER A 113 -0.60 28.42 10.07
CA SER A 113 -1.46 27.35 10.55
C SER A 113 -2.56 27.00 9.56
N TYR A 114 -2.92 25.72 9.53
CA TYR A 114 -3.85 25.13 8.58
C TYR A 114 -5.01 24.44 9.33
N GLY A 115 -6.17 24.39 8.70
CA GLY A 115 -7.28 23.53 9.13
C GLY A 115 -7.02 22.06 8.77
N TYR A 116 -7.81 21.14 9.32
CA TYR A 116 -7.68 19.70 9.03
C TYR A 116 -8.09 19.32 7.60
N LYS A 117 -8.78 20.24 6.90
CA LYS A 117 -9.07 20.18 5.47
C LYS A 117 -8.00 20.88 4.60
N GLY A 118 -6.85 21.25 5.20
CA GLY A 118 -5.70 21.81 4.50
C GLY A 118 -5.76 23.31 4.20
N ASN A 119 -6.91 23.96 4.38
CA ASN A 119 -7.05 25.40 4.15
C ASN A 119 -6.15 26.23 5.10
N LEU A 120 -5.52 27.28 4.58
CA LEU A 120 -4.68 28.16 5.39
C LEU A 120 -5.54 28.98 6.36
N ALA A 121 -5.43 28.68 7.65
CA ALA A 121 -6.19 29.33 8.71
C ALA A 121 -5.54 30.64 9.16
N LYS A 122 -4.22 30.69 9.30
CA LYS A 122 -3.49 31.89 9.73
C LYS A 122 -2.13 31.99 9.03
N ALA A 123 -1.78 33.19 8.58
CA ALA A 123 -0.45 33.55 8.12
C ALA A 123 -0.03 34.83 8.85
N PRO A 124 0.74 34.73 9.96
CA PRO A 124 1.11 35.90 10.75
C PRO A 124 1.75 36.99 9.91
N ARG A 125 1.26 38.23 10.05
CA ARG A 125 1.74 39.45 9.34
C ARG A 125 1.45 39.49 7.83
N PHE A 126 0.66 38.57 7.30
CA PHE A 126 0.27 38.60 5.88
C PHE A 126 -1.01 39.39 5.60
N ASP A 127 -1.73 39.83 6.64
CA ASP A 127 -2.98 40.60 6.48
C ASP A 127 -2.79 41.95 5.76
N SER A 128 -1.58 42.52 5.82
CA SER A 128 -1.22 43.77 5.15
C SER A 128 -0.43 43.58 3.85
N VAL A 129 -0.14 42.34 3.44
CA VAL A 129 0.61 42.06 2.21
C VAL A 129 -0.33 42.20 1.02
N LYS A 130 -0.10 43.23 0.20
CA LYS A 130 -0.92 43.50 -1.00
C LYS A 130 -0.92 42.29 -1.94
N GLY A 131 -2.10 41.82 -2.31
CA GLY A 131 -2.28 40.70 -3.26
C GLY A 131 -2.12 39.32 -2.63
N PHE A 132 -1.91 39.21 -1.31
CA PHE A 132 -1.90 37.91 -0.65
C PHE A 132 -3.32 37.35 -0.51
N ASP A 133 -3.55 36.18 -1.12
CA ASP A 133 -4.78 35.43 -0.96
C ASP A 133 -4.53 34.12 -0.20
N LYS A 134 -5.13 34.01 0.98
CA LYS A 134 -5.05 32.79 1.81
C LYS A 134 -5.61 31.56 1.11
N SER A 135 -6.62 31.73 0.25
CA SER A 135 -7.27 30.62 -0.46
C SER A 135 -6.32 29.88 -1.39
N GLN A 136 -5.31 30.57 -1.93
CA GLN A 136 -4.31 30.02 -2.84
C GLN A 136 -3.14 29.30 -2.12
N ASN A 137 -3.12 29.35 -0.79
CA ASN A 137 -2.00 28.95 0.04
C ASN A 137 -2.33 27.81 1.03
N GLY A 138 -3.39 27.04 0.75
CA GLY A 138 -3.67 25.78 1.46
C GLY A 138 -2.62 24.69 1.22
N LEU A 139 -2.56 23.70 2.10
CA LEU A 139 -1.66 22.54 1.93
C LEU A 139 -1.88 21.85 0.59
N LEU A 140 -0.83 21.25 0.03
CA LEU A 140 -0.93 20.47 -1.20
C LEU A 140 -1.61 19.13 -0.87
N PRO A 141 -2.84 18.88 -1.35
CA PRO A 141 -3.56 17.66 -1.05
C PRO A 141 -2.92 16.47 -1.76
N ILE A 142 -3.08 15.29 -1.16
CA ILE A 142 -2.91 14.00 -1.84
C ILE A 142 -4.27 13.32 -1.90
N HIS A 143 -4.44 12.37 -2.81
CA HIS A 143 -5.68 11.60 -2.88
C HIS A 143 -5.73 10.60 -1.75
N VAL A 144 -6.90 10.48 -1.12
CA VAL A 144 -7.14 9.54 -0.03
C VAL A 144 -8.44 8.79 -0.31
N ARG A 145 -8.42 7.47 -0.11
CA ARG A 145 -9.60 6.61 -0.19
C ARG A 145 -9.61 5.71 1.04
N VAL A 146 -10.71 5.74 1.78
CA VAL A 146 -11.02 4.73 2.81
C VAL A 146 -11.96 3.72 2.17
N ASP A 147 -11.56 2.45 2.12
CA ASP A 147 -12.42 1.41 1.55
C ASP A 147 -13.42 0.84 2.58
N GLN A 148 -14.26 -0.10 2.14
CA GLN A 148 -15.29 -0.72 2.97
C GLN A 148 -14.72 -1.59 4.11
N ALA A 149 -13.50 -2.09 3.97
CA ALA A 149 -12.81 -2.79 5.06
C ALA A 149 -12.19 -1.81 6.07
N GLY A 150 -12.08 -0.52 5.74
CA GLY A 150 -11.39 0.47 6.55
C GLY A 150 -9.91 0.65 6.18
N PHE A 151 -9.39 -0.01 5.14
CA PHE A 151 -8.04 0.28 4.66
C PHE A 151 -7.99 1.67 4.02
N ILE A 152 -6.89 2.37 4.27
CA ILE A 152 -6.66 3.71 3.77
C ILE A 152 -5.59 3.67 2.69
N TRP A 153 -6.01 4.11 1.52
CA TRP A 153 -5.25 4.15 0.28
C TRP A 153 -4.90 5.58 -0.07
N VAL A 154 -3.72 5.78 -0.63
CA VAL A 154 -3.26 7.09 -1.09
C VAL A 154 -2.76 7.06 -2.53
N ASN A 155 -2.93 8.17 -3.24
CA ASN A 155 -2.26 8.43 -4.52
C ASN A 155 -1.64 9.83 -4.46
N LEU A 156 -0.37 9.93 -4.83
CA LEU A 156 0.43 11.16 -4.71
C LEU A 156 0.49 11.98 -6.02
N GLN A 157 -0.26 11.56 -7.03
CA GLN A 157 -0.29 12.26 -8.30
C GLN A 157 -0.91 13.66 -8.11
N ALA A 158 -0.32 14.68 -8.71
CA ALA A 158 -0.90 16.01 -8.72
C ALA A 158 -2.05 16.09 -9.75
N GLY A 159 -3.11 16.84 -9.43
CA GLY A 159 -4.28 16.93 -10.28
C GLY A 159 -5.24 15.77 -9.98
N ASP A 160 -5.86 15.20 -11.01
CA ASP A 160 -6.65 13.97 -10.87
C ASP A 160 -5.75 12.74 -11.11
N PRO A 161 -5.95 11.62 -10.38
CA PRO A 161 -5.21 10.40 -10.62
C PRO A 161 -5.50 9.86 -12.02
N GLU A 162 -4.45 9.48 -12.77
CA GLU A 162 -4.61 8.81 -14.07
C GLU A 162 -5.32 7.46 -13.93
N VAL A 163 -5.11 6.79 -12.79
CA VAL A 163 -5.71 5.51 -12.46
C VAL A 163 -6.68 5.70 -11.30
N LYS A 164 -7.96 5.37 -11.52
CA LYS A 164 -8.97 5.41 -10.44
C LYS A 164 -8.79 4.22 -9.52
N TRP A 165 -9.08 4.43 -8.24
CA TRP A 165 -8.96 3.35 -7.25
C TRP A 165 -9.91 2.19 -7.58
N GLU A 166 -11.11 2.50 -8.05
CA GLU A 166 -12.13 1.53 -8.44
C GLU A 166 -11.66 0.57 -9.53
N ASP A 167 -10.87 1.06 -10.48
CA ASP A 167 -10.41 0.28 -11.63
C ASP A 167 -9.40 -0.81 -11.21
N GLU A 168 -8.63 -0.57 -10.14
CA GLU A 168 -7.63 -1.51 -9.62
C GLU A 168 -8.15 -2.36 -8.45
N PHE A 169 -8.98 -1.76 -7.57
CA PHE A 169 -9.31 -2.32 -6.26
C PHE A 169 -10.81 -2.31 -5.92
N GLY A 170 -11.67 -1.79 -6.80
CA GLY A 170 -13.10 -1.59 -6.52
C GLY A 170 -13.88 -2.84 -6.09
N GLY A 171 -13.45 -4.01 -6.55
CA GLY A 171 -14.07 -5.30 -6.25
C GLY A 171 -13.41 -6.10 -5.12
N VAL A 172 -12.30 -5.62 -4.54
CA VAL A 172 -11.50 -6.39 -3.57
C VAL A 172 -12.30 -6.77 -2.34
N TYR A 173 -13.06 -5.82 -1.79
CA TYR A 173 -13.86 -6.06 -0.60
C TYR A 173 -14.94 -7.12 -0.85
N GLN A 174 -15.61 -7.08 -1.99
CA GLN A 174 -16.75 -7.96 -2.29
C GLN A 174 -16.35 -9.41 -2.61
N LYS A 175 -15.05 -9.71 -2.68
CA LYS A 175 -14.57 -11.07 -2.89
C LYS A 175 -14.99 -11.96 -1.71
N PRO A 176 -15.49 -13.19 -1.95
CA PRO A 176 -15.93 -14.09 -0.87
C PRO A 176 -14.92 -14.28 0.26
N ARG A 177 -13.62 -14.35 -0.08
CA ARG A 177 -12.53 -14.46 0.89
C ARG A 177 -12.47 -13.32 1.91
N MET A 178 -12.93 -12.13 1.54
CA MET A 178 -12.97 -10.96 2.43
C MET A 178 -14.28 -10.89 3.21
N GLN A 179 -15.37 -11.45 2.69
CA GLN A 179 -16.69 -11.41 3.32
C GLN A 179 -16.81 -12.29 4.58
N ASN A 180 -15.82 -13.14 4.83
CA ASN A 180 -15.77 -14.00 6.02
C ASN A 180 -15.26 -13.28 7.28
N PHE A 181 -14.87 -12.01 7.19
CA PHE A 181 -14.27 -11.25 8.28
C PHE A 181 -15.13 -10.04 8.66
N ASP A 182 -15.29 -9.80 9.96
CA ASP A 182 -15.97 -8.62 10.49
C ASP A 182 -14.98 -7.44 10.60
N PHE A 183 -14.79 -6.70 9.52
CA PHE A 183 -13.95 -5.50 9.52
C PHE A 183 -14.53 -4.34 10.35
N ALA A 184 -15.85 -4.34 10.60
CA ALA A 184 -16.51 -3.24 11.28
C ALA A 184 -16.33 -3.32 12.81
N GLY A 185 -16.37 -4.53 13.38
CA GLY A 185 -16.31 -4.74 14.83
C GLY A 185 -15.29 -5.77 15.31
N GLY A 186 -14.75 -6.62 14.42
CA GLY A 186 -13.90 -7.75 14.78
C GLY A 186 -12.44 -7.39 15.11
N TYR A 187 -12.02 -6.16 14.81
CA TYR A 187 -10.62 -5.76 14.93
C TYR A 187 -10.45 -4.45 15.71
N THR A 188 -9.41 -4.42 16.54
CA THR A 188 -8.87 -3.19 17.12
C THR A 188 -7.43 -3.00 16.69
N TYR A 189 -6.99 -1.76 16.63
CA TYR A 189 -5.57 -1.46 16.42
C TYR A 189 -4.80 -1.80 17.70
N ASP A 190 -3.75 -2.61 17.55
CA ASP A 190 -2.86 -3.00 18.65
C ASP A 190 -1.53 -2.23 18.59
N HIS A 191 -0.68 -2.54 17.60
CA HIS A 191 0.61 -1.87 17.44
C HIS A 191 1.06 -1.73 15.97
N THR A 192 2.13 -0.95 15.76
CA THR A 192 2.93 -0.92 14.54
C THR A 192 4.40 -1.04 14.90
N TRP A 193 5.18 -1.65 14.02
CA TRP A 193 6.63 -1.69 14.11
C TRP A 193 7.24 -1.40 12.74
N GLU A 194 8.51 -0.98 12.74
CA GLU A 194 9.26 -0.64 11.54
C GLU A 194 10.64 -1.30 11.61
N MET A 195 11.20 -1.66 10.46
CA MET A 195 12.56 -2.16 10.32
C MET A 195 13.17 -1.61 9.04
N GLU A 196 14.45 -1.26 9.11
CA GLU A 196 15.22 -0.84 7.94
C GLU A 196 15.88 -2.06 7.29
N LEU A 197 15.75 -2.17 5.97
CA LEU A 197 16.30 -3.26 5.19
C LEU A 197 17.23 -2.68 4.12
N GLU A 198 18.47 -3.18 4.06
CA GLU A 198 19.42 -2.88 2.99
C GLU A 198 19.11 -3.70 1.73
N ALA A 199 17.91 -3.49 1.17
CA ALA A 199 17.41 -4.23 0.01
C ALA A 199 16.64 -3.32 -0.94
N ASN A 200 16.62 -3.68 -2.22
CA ASN A 200 15.72 -3.04 -3.17
C ASN A 200 14.27 -3.47 -2.88
N TRP A 201 13.34 -2.52 -2.89
CA TRP A 201 11.91 -2.77 -2.62
C TRP A 201 11.33 -3.91 -3.47
N LYS A 202 11.74 -4.02 -4.74
CA LYS A 202 11.32 -5.11 -5.65
C LYS A 202 11.75 -6.48 -5.16
N ALA A 203 12.98 -6.61 -4.63
CA ALA A 203 13.48 -7.89 -4.13
C ALA A 203 12.70 -8.37 -2.90
N VAL A 204 12.28 -7.45 -2.02
CA VAL A 204 11.44 -7.76 -0.85
C VAL A 204 10.06 -8.26 -1.30
N ILE A 205 9.48 -7.62 -2.33
CA ILE A 205 8.19 -8.00 -2.89
C ILE A 205 8.26 -9.33 -3.63
N GLU A 206 9.32 -9.56 -4.40
CA GLU A 206 9.55 -10.81 -5.11
C GLU A 206 9.67 -11.96 -4.11
N ASN A 207 10.42 -11.79 -3.01
CA ASN A 207 10.52 -12.76 -1.93
C ASN A 207 9.17 -13.01 -1.23
N TYR A 208 8.34 -11.98 -1.05
CA TYR A 208 7.03 -12.15 -0.41
C TYR A 208 6.06 -12.94 -1.30
N ASN A 209 6.11 -12.75 -2.63
CA ASN A 209 5.13 -13.29 -3.58
C ASN A 209 5.44 -14.71 -4.09
N GLU A 210 6.17 -15.47 -3.31
CA GLU A 210 6.41 -16.90 -3.53
C GLU A 210 6.57 -17.64 -2.20
N CYS A 211 6.46 -18.97 -2.25
CA CYS A 211 6.72 -19.83 -1.10
C CYS A 211 7.64 -21.00 -1.50
N TYR A 212 8.46 -20.79 -2.53
CA TYR A 212 9.51 -21.71 -2.95
C TYR A 212 10.63 -21.78 -1.91
N HIS A 213 10.95 -20.67 -1.25
CA HIS A 213 11.93 -20.67 -0.14
C HIS A 213 11.37 -21.25 1.17
N CYS A 214 10.05 -21.32 1.32
CA CYS A 214 9.39 -21.71 2.58
C CYS A 214 9.84 -23.06 3.17
N PRO A 215 9.99 -24.16 2.40
CA PRO A 215 10.46 -25.44 2.96
C PRO A 215 11.84 -25.35 3.61
N THR A 216 12.68 -24.43 3.12
CA THR A 216 14.07 -24.29 3.55
C THR A 216 14.21 -23.28 4.69
N SER A 217 13.54 -22.13 4.58
CA SER A 217 13.78 -20.98 5.44
C SER A 217 12.73 -20.78 6.54
N HIS A 218 11.57 -21.43 6.45
CA HIS A 218 10.46 -21.24 7.39
C HIS A 218 9.98 -22.57 8.02
N PRO A 219 10.71 -23.13 9.01
CA PRO A 219 10.36 -24.42 9.62
C PRO A 219 8.93 -24.48 10.18
N LEU A 220 8.42 -23.37 10.72
CA LEU A 220 7.05 -23.30 11.25
C LEU A 220 6.00 -23.37 10.14
N ILE A 221 6.17 -22.57 9.07
CA ILE A 221 5.26 -22.58 7.91
C ILE A 221 5.27 -23.95 7.24
N ALA A 222 6.46 -24.52 7.02
CA ALA A 222 6.61 -25.86 6.46
C ALA A 222 6.00 -26.95 7.36
N GLY A 223 5.94 -26.72 8.68
CA GLY A 223 5.32 -27.64 9.64
C GLY A 223 3.80 -27.69 9.56
N VAL A 224 3.13 -26.55 9.29
CA VAL A 224 1.66 -26.42 9.36
C VAL A 224 0.97 -26.39 8.00
N SER A 225 1.63 -25.86 6.97
CA SER A 225 1.04 -25.61 5.64
C SER A 225 1.42 -26.69 4.62
N ASP A 226 0.46 -27.10 3.81
CA ASP A 226 0.68 -27.95 2.64
C ASP A 226 1.21 -27.09 1.47
N LEU A 227 2.53 -26.90 1.46
CA LEU A 227 3.22 -26.08 0.46
C LEU A 227 3.10 -26.63 -0.97
N THR A 228 2.71 -27.90 -1.16
CA THR A 228 2.47 -28.46 -2.50
C THR A 228 1.20 -27.88 -3.14
N LYS A 229 0.28 -27.38 -2.31
CA LYS A 229 -0.97 -26.74 -2.69
C LYS A 229 -0.91 -25.21 -2.62
N TYR A 230 0.23 -24.62 -2.27
CA TYR A 230 0.39 -23.17 -2.28
C TYR A 230 0.21 -22.62 -3.70
N ARG A 231 -0.62 -21.60 -3.85
CA ARG A 231 -0.84 -20.90 -5.13
C ARG A 231 -0.84 -19.39 -4.91
N VAL A 232 -0.39 -18.68 -5.94
CA VAL A 232 -0.55 -17.23 -6.04
C VAL A 232 -1.39 -16.95 -7.27
N GLN A 233 -2.54 -16.32 -7.09
CA GLN A 233 -3.47 -15.97 -8.16
C GLN A 233 -3.43 -14.46 -8.40
N PRO A 234 -2.95 -14.00 -9.57
CA PRO A 234 -3.08 -12.60 -9.94
C PRO A 234 -4.56 -12.22 -10.10
N SER A 235 -4.97 -11.10 -9.52
CA SER A 235 -6.34 -10.61 -9.60
C SER A 235 -6.37 -9.08 -9.60
N GLY A 236 -6.43 -8.48 -10.80
CA GLY A 236 -6.36 -7.03 -10.96
C GLY A 236 -5.04 -6.46 -10.44
N GLY A 237 -5.10 -5.43 -9.58
CA GLY A 237 -3.94 -4.84 -8.91
C GLY A 237 -3.38 -5.66 -7.73
N CYS A 238 -3.81 -6.91 -7.56
CA CYS A 238 -3.51 -7.74 -6.39
C CYS A 238 -2.88 -9.09 -6.78
N LEU A 239 -2.13 -9.67 -5.85
CA LEU A 239 -1.74 -11.08 -5.85
C LEU A 239 -2.37 -11.75 -4.64
N GLU A 240 -3.19 -12.75 -4.89
CA GLU A 240 -3.94 -13.49 -3.89
C GLU A 240 -3.22 -14.80 -3.54
N HIS A 241 -2.88 -14.97 -2.28
CA HIS A 241 -2.17 -16.15 -1.81
C HIS A 241 -3.16 -17.15 -1.23
N GLU A 242 -3.04 -18.40 -1.67
CA GLU A 242 -3.81 -19.55 -1.18
C GLU A 242 -2.84 -20.52 -0.49
N ILE A 243 -3.08 -20.77 0.80
CA ILE A 243 -2.29 -21.69 1.62
C ILE A 243 -3.23 -22.61 2.38
N ILE A 244 -3.13 -23.91 2.13
CA ILE A 244 -3.93 -24.95 2.80
C ILE A 244 -3.15 -25.53 3.98
N ASN A 245 -3.83 -25.87 5.08
CA ASN A 245 -3.21 -26.54 6.24
C ASN A 245 -3.07 -28.05 5.98
N LYS A 246 -1.96 -28.66 6.42
CA LYS A 246 -1.70 -30.11 6.21
C LYS A 246 -2.74 -31.04 6.84
N LYS A 247 -3.41 -30.58 7.92
CA LYS A 247 -4.33 -31.38 8.73
C LYS A 247 -5.80 -30.96 8.60
N ALA A 248 -6.14 -30.03 7.70
CA ALA A 248 -7.54 -29.69 7.47
C ALA A 248 -8.24 -30.92 6.88
N GLN A 249 -9.14 -31.54 7.64
CA GLN A 249 -9.95 -32.66 7.17
C GLN A 249 -11.25 -32.16 6.52
N ASP A 250 -11.80 -31.05 7.04
CA ASP A 250 -12.97 -30.33 6.53
C ASP A 250 -12.75 -28.78 6.54
N GLU A 251 -13.63 -28.01 5.90
CA GLU A 251 -13.54 -26.53 5.83
C GLU A 251 -13.57 -25.85 7.22
N GLU A 252 -14.16 -26.49 8.23
CA GLU A 252 -14.21 -25.97 9.61
C GLU A 252 -12.86 -26.06 10.34
N ASP A 253 -11.97 -26.97 9.93
CA ASP A 253 -10.60 -27.10 10.47
C ASP A 253 -9.62 -26.12 9.84
N GLU A 254 -10.03 -25.43 8.77
CA GLU A 254 -9.18 -24.47 8.08
C GLU A 254 -9.13 -23.16 8.84
N PHE A 255 -7.94 -22.82 9.33
CA PHE A 255 -7.66 -21.50 9.88
C PHE A 255 -7.88 -20.45 8.79
N ARG A 256 -9.02 -19.74 8.88
CA ARG A 256 -9.46 -18.75 7.90
C ARG A 256 -8.40 -17.67 7.81
N ARG A 257 -7.84 -17.52 6.61
CA ARG A 257 -6.89 -16.45 6.32
C ARG A 257 -7.09 -15.93 4.91
N SER A 258 -7.09 -14.61 4.77
CA SER A 258 -7.00 -13.93 3.49
C SER A 258 -5.66 -13.23 3.43
N ILE A 259 -4.73 -13.79 2.67
CA ILE A 259 -3.42 -13.21 2.40
C ILE A 259 -3.44 -12.59 1.00
N THR A 260 -3.30 -11.28 0.93
CA THR A 260 -3.35 -10.53 -0.32
C THR A 260 -2.22 -9.53 -0.36
N PHE A 261 -1.44 -9.57 -1.44
CA PHE A 261 -0.49 -8.52 -1.77
C PHE A 261 -1.15 -7.50 -2.70
N PHE A 262 -1.15 -6.24 -2.29
CA PHE A 262 -1.62 -5.09 -3.03
C PHE A 262 -0.42 -4.38 -3.65
N TYR A 263 -0.36 -4.38 -4.98
CA TYR A 263 0.66 -3.64 -5.71
C TYR A 263 0.51 -2.13 -5.41
N PRO A 264 1.61 -1.39 -5.18
CA PRO A 264 2.99 -1.79 -5.44
C PRO A 264 3.71 -2.54 -4.32
N SER A 265 3.22 -2.60 -3.08
CA SER A 265 4.14 -2.78 -1.95
C SER A 265 3.57 -3.32 -0.66
N THR A 266 2.27 -3.57 -0.59
CA THR A 266 1.61 -3.78 0.69
C THR A 266 0.98 -5.15 0.76
N SER A 267 1.44 -5.99 1.68
CA SER A 267 0.77 -7.25 2.01
C SER A 267 -0.19 -7.08 3.18
N VAL A 268 -1.37 -7.67 3.08
CA VAL A 268 -2.34 -7.77 4.16
C VAL A 268 -2.67 -9.23 4.39
N THR A 269 -2.59 -9.63 5.66
CA THR A 269 -3.08 -10.92 6.13
C THR A 269 -4.23 -10.65 7.09
N VAL A 270 -5.42 -11.12 6.73
CA VAL A 270 -6.62 -11.09 7.59
C VAL A 270 -6.86 -12.49 8.11
N THR A 271 -7.09 -12.62 9.40
CA THR A 271 -7.31 -13.89 10.11
C THR A 271 -8.44 -13.77 11.11
#